data_AF-A0A1H2U3S2-F1
#
_entry.id   AF-A0A1H2U3S2-F1
#
_cell.length_a   1.000
_cell.length_b   1.000
_cell.length_c   1.000
_cell.angle_alpha   90.00
_cell.angle_beta   90.00
_cell.angle_gamma   90.00
#
_symmetry.space_group_name_H-M   'P 1'
#
loop_
_entity.id
_entity.type
_entity.pdbx_description
1 polymer ?
#
loop_
_entity_poly.entity_id
_entity_poly.type
_entity_poly.pdbx_seq_one_letter_code
_entity_poly.pdbx_strand_id
1 'polypeptide(L)'
;MKKSLLCLLIILSACQPKKEEQATTSPTPTAQEQAPIRQEADNQENTTQAPTTRPDFPIGSVVYVLGKEDARPAPKKEDQPQTEDFALGTKLEIVGEEGPYYKVKKGAHESYVLKSEVGYKDEIFSPEELEQVSYLTEYKGTTRTPKDLDNISEFFSISLISEADYQQALQQRPKPFDKGETIEKTGKILSLPCQKKKVKYEDISQDGFNEVIYSYVGEHKDIEQYIVRVTGTQVVPYILTDKATGNELYMDGFPLLSADRKHIITLHTDPVNDETDIALYRIEGTAPLRLKTMVKASLAWWRCAMNQQTPVFLGADQCLYAAIYPIGLPENTSKLRYIKTKIND
;
A
#
# COMPACT_ATOMS: atom_id res chain seq x y z
N MET A 1 27.31 18.73 12.48
CA MET A 1 26.19 18.76 13.45
C MET A 1 24.90 19.10 12.74
N LYS A 2 24.11 18.09 12.36
CA LYS A 2 22.67 18.17 12.09
C LYS A 2 22.13 16.80 12.51
N LYS A 3 21.81 16.66 13.80
CA LYS A 3 21.16 15.47 14.37
C LYS A 3 19.67 15.78 14.47
N SER A 4 18.85 14.76 14.23
CA SER A 4 17.42 14.67 14.58
C SER A 4 16.45 15.46 13.70
N LEU A 5 16.01 14.85 12.61
CA LEU A 5 14.66 15.08 12.06
C LEU A 5 14.18 13.79 11.37
N LEU A 6 14.10 12.70 12.13
CA LEU A 6 13.40 11.49 11.69
C LEU A 6 12.54 10.97 12.85
N CYS A 7 11.71 11.85 13.38
CA CYS A 7 10.58 11.52 14.25
C CYS A 7 9.60 12.69 14.14
N LEU A 8 8.34 12.38 13.76
CA LEU A 8 7.18 13.24 13.48
C LEU A 8 6.98 13.66 12.03
N LEU A 9 5.99 13.04 11.39
CA LEU A 9 5.06 13.66 10.46
C LEU A 9 3.69 12.98 10.64
N ILE A 10 2.92 13.45 11.63
CA ILE A 10 1.45 13.34 11.63
C ILE A 10 0.97 14.73 11.24
N ILE A 11 0.33 14.88 10.08
CA ILE A 11 -0.39 16.11 9.74
C ILE A 11 -1.88 15.78 9.68
N LEU A 12 -2.57 16.17 10.74
CA LEU A 12 -4.00 16.47 10.74
C LEU A 12 -4.23 17.71 9.87
N SER A 13 -5.22 17.66 8.97
CA SER A 13 -5.83 18.87 8.40
C SER A 13 -7.29 18.61 8.08
N ALA A 14 -8.14 18.90 9.05
CA ALA A 14 -9.54 19.16 8.84
C ALA A 14 -9.71 20.62 8.38
N CYS A 15 -10.18 20.82 7.15
CA CYS A 15 -10.74 22.09 6.69
C CYS A 15 -12.17 21.84 6.22
N GLN A 16 -13.15 22.30 7.00
CA GLN A 16 -14.54 22.40 6.55
C GLN A 16 -14.71 23.51 5.51
N PRO A 17 -15.55 23.34 4.48
CA PRO A 17 -16.11 24.46 3.74
C PRO A 17 -17.47 24.90 4.33
N LYS A 18 -17.60 26.22 4.40
CA LYS A 18 -18.80 27.00 4.71
C LYS A 18 -19.99 26.62 3.81
N LYS A 19 -21.17 26.59 4.44
CA LYS A 19 -22.49 26.72 3.82
C LYS A 19 -22.58 27.99 2.99
N GLU A 20 -23.09 27.87 1.78
CA GLU A 20 -23.79 28.96 1.10
C GLU A 20 -25.19 28.48 0.70
N GLU A 21 -26.16 29.31 1.05
CA GLU A 21 -27.60 29.15 1.02
C GLU A 21 -28.11 29.77 -0.28
N GLN A 22 -28.91 29.04 -1.07
CA GLN A 22 -29.79 29.69 -2.02
C GLN A 22 -31.06 28.90 -2.30
N ALA A 23 -32.12 29.66 -2.47
CA ALA A 23 -33.48 29.31 -2.16
C ALA A 23 -34.27 28.74 -3.36
N THR A 24 -35.29 27.97 -2.98
CA THR A 24 -36.56 27.65 -3.65
C THR A 24 -36.90 28.32 -4.99
N THR A 25 -37.45 27.52 -5.91
CA THR A 25 -38.84 27.69 -6.41
C THR A 25 -39.28 26.47 -7.23
N SER A 26 -40.36 25.83 -6.80
CA SER A 26 -41.20 24.95 -7.63
C SER A 26 -42.12 25.83 -8.52
N PRO A 27 -42.68 25.29 -9.61
CA PRO A 27 -44.01 24.68 -9.46
C PRO A 27 -44.28 23.46 -10.38
N THR A 28 -45.11 22.56 -9.86
CA THR A 28 -45.89 21.56 -10.61
C THR A 28 -47.01 22.26 -11.41
N PRO A 29 -47.51 21.66 -12.50
CA PRO A 29 -48.89 21.18 -12.40
C PRO A 29 -49.13 19.80 -13.02
N THR A 30 -50.15 19.17 -12.45
CA THR A 30 -50.62 17.80 -12.65
C THR A 30 -51.61 17.68 -13.82
N ALA A 31 -51.75 16.44 -14.29
CA ALA A 31 -52.96 15.79 -14.81
C ALA A 31 -53.07 15.66 -16.34
N GLN A 32 -52.90 14.42 -16.82
CA GLN A 32 -53.86 13.80 -17.73
C GLN A 32 -54.03 12.31 -17.41
N GLU A 33 -55.29 11.90 -17.44
CA GLU A 33 -55.89 10.60 -17.16
C GLU A 33 -55.99 9.79 -18.45
N GLN A 34 -55.58 8.52 -18.44
CA GLN A 34 -56.08 7.49 -19.36
C GLN A 34 -55.74 6.08 -18.85
N ALA A 35 -56.75 5.22 -18.82
CA ALA A 35 -56.68 3.78 -18.58
C ALA A 35 -57.62 3.09 -19.61
N PRO A 36 -57.64 1.76 -19.80
CA PRO A 36 -56.60 0.74 -19.59
C PRO A 36 -56.38 -0.13 -20.87
N ILE A 37 -55.23 -0.78 -21.03
CA ILE A 37 -55.10 -1.94 -21.94
C ILE A 37 -54.48 -3.11 -21.17
N ARG A 38 -55.12 -4.28 -21.32
CA ARG A 38 -54.78 -5.55 -20.69
C ARG A 38 -53.51 -6.17 -21.28
N GLN A 39 -52.64 -6.60 -20.36
CA GLN A 39 -51.81 -7.81 -20.31
C GLN A 39 -51.48 -8.56 -21.61
N GLU A 40 -50.18 -8.69 -21.87
CA GLU A 40 -49.54 -9.99 -22.08
C GLU A 40 -48.18 -9.97 -21.37
N ALA A 41 -47.94 -11.02 -20.58
CA ALA A 41 -46.81 -11.16 -19.67
C ALA A 41 -45.68 -11.92 -20.36
N ASP A 42 -44.49 -11.32 -20.40
CA ASP A 42 -43.24 -12.05 -20.54
C ASP A 42 -42.45 -11.88 -19.25
N ASN A 43 -42.43 -12.95 -18.45
CA ASN A 43 -41.60 -13.10 -17.27
C ASN A 43 -40.13 -13.19 -17.71
N GLN A 44 -39.41 -12.08 -17.68
CA GLN A 44 -37.98 -12.14 -17.39
C GLN A 44 -37.82 -12.06 -15.87
N GLU A 45 -37.52 -13.21 -15.26
CA GLU A 45 -37.00 -13.30 -13.90
C GLU A 45 -35.75 -12.42 -13.79
N ASN A 46 -35.94 -11.20 -13.32
CA ASN A 46 -34.88 -10.39 -12.77
C ASN A 46 -34.61 -10.97 -11.37
N THR A 47 -33.79 -12.02 -11.30
CA THR A 47 -33.21 -12.48 -10.03
C THR A 47 -32.26 -11.41 -9.52
N THR A 48 -32.82 -10.41 -8.84
CA THR A 48 -32.11 -9.62 -7.85
C THR A 48 -31.58 -10.61 -6.82
N GLN A 49 -30.28 -10.90 -6.88
CA GLN A 49 -29.60 -11.63 -5.82
C GLN A 49 -29.82 -10.86 -4.52
N ALA A 50 -30.49 -11.50 -3.56
CA ALA A 50 -30.56 -10.99 -2.20
C ALA A 50 -29.13 -10.79 -1.66
N PRO A 51 -28.85 -9.73 -0.89
CA PRO A 51 -27.54 -9.56 -0.28
C PRO A 51 -27.27 -10.79 0.58
N THR A 52 -26.27 -11.58 0.20
CA THR A 52 -25.83 -12.74 0.95
C THR A 52 -25.40 -12.24 2.32
N THR A 53 -26.21 -12.47 3.36
CA THR A 53 -25.91 -12.09 4.73
C THR A 53 -24.64 -12.83 5.15
N ARG A 54 -23.53 -12.09 5.18
CA ARG A 54 -22.23 -12.61 5.62
C ARG A 54 -22.34 -12.98 7.11
N PRO A 55 -21.75 -14.10 7.57
CA PRO A 55 -21.80 -14.47 8.98
C PRO A 55 -21.21 -13.36 9.86
N ASP A 56 -21.91 -13.03 10.95
CA ASP A 56 -21.46 -12.03 11.91
C ASP A 56 -20.14 -12.47 12.58
N PHE A 57 -19.18 -11.54 12.64
CA PHE A 57 -17.91 -11.70 13.34
C PHE A 57 -18.06 -11.37 14.83
N PRO A 58 -17.50 -12.17 15.76
CA PRO A 58 -17.60 -11.90 17.20
C PRO A 58 -16.74 -10.69 17.62
N ILE A 59 -17.10 -10.06 18.75
CA ILE A 59 -16.28 -9.03 19.41
C ILE A 59 -14.87 -9.58 19.68
N GLY A 60 -13.85 -8.75 19.42
CA GLY A 60 -12.44 -9.12 19.45
C GLY A 60 -11.91 -9.66 18.12
N SER A 61 -12.78 -9.85 17.11
CA SER A 61 -12.33 -10.21 15.77
C SER A 61 -11.63 -9.04 15.09
N VAL A 62 -10.61 -9.37 14.30
CA VAL A 62 -10.03 -8.46 13.32
C VAL A 62 -10.71 -8.69 11.98
N VAL A 63 -11.15 -7.60 11.36
CA VAL A 63 -11.81 -7.58 10.04
C VAL A 63 -11.22 -6.48 9.16
N TYR A 64 -11.51 -6.54 7.86
CA TYR A 64 -11.02 -5.55 6.90
C TYR A 64 -12.17 -4.95 6.11
N VAL A 65 -12.04 -3.66 5.77
CA VAL A 65 -13.03 -2.93 4.97
C VAL A 65 -12.99 -3.44 3.54
N LEU A 66 -14.05 -4.11 3.08
CA LEU A 66 -14.16 -4.71 1.75
C LEU A 66 -14.92 -3.87 0.72
N GLY A 67 -15.69 -2.89 1.19
CA GLY A 67 -16.50 -2.04 0.33
C GLY A 67 -17.04 -0.86 1.11
N LYS A 68 -17.71 0.05 0.40
CA LYS A 68 -18.49 1.13 0.98
C LYS A 68 -19.88 1.06 0.36
N GLU A 69 -20.90 0.79 1.16
CA GLU A 69 -22.29 0.91 0.72
C GLU A 69 -22.71 2.38 0.83
N ASP A 70 -23.60 2.85 -0.05
CA ASP A 70 -24.16 4.19 0.07
C ASP A 70 -24.86 4.33 1.44
N ALA A 71 -24.31 5.23 2.26
CA ALA A 71 -24.54 5.29 3.70
C ALA A 71 -26.04 5.33 4.09
N ARG A 72 -26.50 4.29 4.80
CA ARG A 72 -27.60 4.46 5.76
C ARG A 72 -27.03 5.24 6.97
N PRO A 73 -27.78 6.18 7.56
CA PRO A 73 -27.23 7.02 8.62
C PRO A 73 -26.83 6.17 9.83
N ALA A 74 -25.54 6.21 10.18
CA ALA A 74 -25.01 5.62 11.40
C ALA A 74 -25.70 6.20 12.64
N PRO A 75 -25.76 5.45 13.77
CA PRO A 75 -26.25 5.99 15.03
C PRO A 75 -25.46 7.27 15.38
N LYS A 76 -26.14 8.41 15.44
CA LYS A 76 -25.55 9.69 15.86
C LYS A 76 -25.38 9.67 17.38
N LYS A 77 -24.16 9.93 17.87
CA LYS A 77 -23.97 10.51 19.21
C LYS A 77 -24.00 12.02 19.10
N GLU A 78 -24.69 12.66 20.05
CA GLU A 78 -24.97 14.10 20.07
C GLU A 78 -23.72 14.99 20.25
N ASP A 79 -22.52 14.41 20.41
CA ASP A 79 -21.27 15.15 20.63
C ASP A 79 -20.00 14.52 20.00
N GLN A 80 -20.11 13.74 18.91
CA GLN A 80 -18.91 13.23 18.21
C GLN A 80 -18.97 13.44 16.69
N PRO A 81 -17.82 13.79 16.06
CA PRO A 81 -17.75 14.06 14.63
C PRO A 81 -18.10 12.82 13.81
N GLN A 82 -18.58 13.07 12.58
CA GLN A 82 -19.02 12.07 11.61
C GLN A 82 -18.02 10.91 11.48
N THR A 83 -18.58 9.71 11.26
CA THR A 83 -17.88 8.49 10.82
C THR A 83 -16.69 8.83 9.92
N GLU A 84 -15.46 8.66 10.43
CA GLU A 84 -14.30 8.65 9.55
C GLU A 84 -14.43 7.43 8.64
N ASP A 85 -14.59 7.67 7.34
CA ASP A 85 -14.68 6.62 6.34
C ASP A 85 -13.33 5.89 6.25
N PHE A 86 -13.24 4.69 6.82
CA PHE A 86 -12.07 3.85 6.67
C PHE A 86 -11.84 3.50 5.18
N ALA A 87 -10.58 3.49 4.75
CA ALA A 87 -10.22 3.12 3.38
C ALA A 87 -10.40 1.61 3.15
N LEU A 88 -10.57 1.19 1.89
CA LEU A 88 -10.57 -0.23 1.52
C LEU A 88 -9.30 -0.91 2.02
N GLY A 89 -9.41 -2.15 2.47
CA GLY A 89 -8.28 -2.90 3.03
C GLY A 89 -7.87 -2.48 4.44
N THR A 90 -8.51 -1.47 5.05
CA THR A 90 -8.16 -1.04 6.42
C THR A 90 -8.43 -2.16 7.41
N LYS A 91 -7.41 -2.52 8.20
CA LYS A 91 -7.49 -3.44 9.34
C LYS A 91 -8.22 -2.80 10.53
N LEU A 92 -9.24 -3.46 11.04
CA LEU A 92 -10.10 -2.99 12.12
C LEU A 92 -10.30 -4.07 13.19
N GLU A 93 -10.27 -3.67 14.46
CA GLU A 93 -10.64 -4.54 15.59
C GLU A 93 -12.09 -4.25 16.00
N ILE A 94 -12.94 -5.28 16.08
CA ILE A 94 -14.33 -5.13 16.57
C ILE A 94 -14.32 -5.06 18.10
N VAL A 95 -14.82 -3.95 18.65
CA VAL A 95 -14.89 -3.70 20.10
C VAL A 95 -16.31 -3.64 20.64
N GLY A 96 -17.32 -3.68 19.77
CA GLY A 96 -18.72 -3.70 20.15
C GLY A 96 -19.65 -3.76 18.95
N GLU A 97 -20.95 -3.79 19.21
CA GLU A 97 -21.99 -3.91 18.20
C GLU A 97 -23.16 -2.98 18.51
N GLU A 98 -23.73 -2.36 17.48
CA GLU A 98 -24.91 -1.51 17.60
C GLU A 98 -25.78 -1.65 16.34
N GLY A 99 -26.80 -2.52 16.40
CA GLY A 99 -27.68 -2.80 15.28
C GLY A 99 -26.90 -3.35 14.06
N PRO A 100 -26.99 -2.71 12.88
CA PRO A 100 -26.28 -3.15 11.67
C PRO A 100 -24.81 -2.68 11.61
N TYR A 101 -24.29 -2.09 12.70
CA TYR A 101 -22.92 -1.59 12.77
C TYR A 101 -22.06 -2.39 13.75
N TYR A 102 -20.79 -2.54 13.40
CA TYR A 102 -19.73 -2.81 14.36
C TYR A 102 -19.19 -1.50 14.91
N LYS A 103 -18.99 -1.44 16.22
CA LYS A 103 -18.06 -0.47 16.82
C LYS A 103 -16.65 -1.04 16.65
N VAL A 104 -15.78 -0.29 16.01
CA VAL A 104 -14.44 -0.73 15.62
C VAL A 104 -13.35 0.21 16.10
N LYS A 105 -12.11 -0.30 16.16
CA LYS A 105 -10.93 0.43 16.56
C LYS A 105 -9.79 0.27 15.52
N LYS A 106 -9.13 1.38 15.19
CA LYS A 106 -7.85 1.44 14.45
C LYS A 106 -6.85 2.24 15.28
N GLY A 107 -5.89 1.57 15.90
CA GLY A 107 -4.95 2.22 16.81
C GLY A 107 -5.69 2.89 17.98
N ALA A 108 -5.57 4.21 18.15
CA ALA A 108 -6.29 4.94 19.19
C ALA A 108 -7.69 5.46 18.77
N HIS A 109 -8.07 5.30 17.50
CA HIS A 109 -9.32 5.83 16.97
C HIS A 109 -10.42 4.75 17.03
N GLU A 110 -11.60 5.15 17.50
CA GLU A 110 -12.81 4.33 17.50
C GLU A 110 -13.86 4.95 16.57
N SER A 111 -14.54 4.13 15.79
CA SER A 111 -15.62 4.56 14.89
C SER A 111 -16.61 3.40 14.68
N TYR A 112 -17.55 3.56 13.76
CA TYR A 112 -18.54 2.55 13.38
C TYR A 112 -18.44 2.23 11.89
N VAL A 113 -18.68 0.97 11.54
CA VAL A 113 -18.68 0.45 10.16
C VAL A 113 -19.85 -0.51 9.98
N LEU A 114 -20.46 -0.55 8.79
CA LEU A 114 -21.54 -1.51 8.53
C LEU A 114 -20.99 -2.94 8.58
N LYS A 115 -21.78 -3.86 9.15
CA LYS A 115 -21.41 -5.28 9.17
C LYS A 115 -21.19 -5.85 7.75
N SER A 116 -21.94 -5.36 6.77
CA SER A 116 -21.83 -5.77 5.36
C SER A 116 -20.58 -5.24 4.65
N GLU A 117 -19.97 -4.17 5.14
CA GLU A 117 -18.78 -3.55 4.55
C GLU A 117 -17.48 -4.23 4.96
N VAL A 118 -17.51 -5.15 5.93
CA VAL A 118 -16.31 -5.76 6.49
C VAL A 118 -16.24 -7.28 6.30
N GLY A 119 -15.03 -7.80 6.36
CA GLY A 119 -14.76 -9.22 6.49
C GLY A 119 -13.41 -9.58 5.88
N TYR A 120 -13.37 -10.69 5.16
CA TYR A 120 -12.16 -11.25 4.59
C TYR A 120 -12.25 -11.33 3.08
N LYS A 121 -11.15 -11.03 2.38
CA LYS A 121 -11.10 -11.11 0.92
C LYS A 121 -10.87 -12.56 0.51
N ASP A 122 -11.69 -13.03 -0.43
CA ASP A 122 -11.53 -14.35 -1.03
C ASP A 122 -10.21 -14.45 -1.81
N GLU A 123 -9.76 -15.68 -2.06
CA GLU A 123 -8.46 -15.94 -2.70
C GLU A 123 -8.44 -15.73 -4.22
N ILE A 124 -9.55 -15.27 -4.81
CA ILE A 124 -9.70 -15.00 -6.23
C ILE A 124 -9.71 -13.49 -6.40
N PHE A 125 -8.67 -12.95 -7.02
CA PHE A 125 -8.61 -11.53 -7.38
C PHE A 125 -8.96 -11.35 -8.85
N SER A 126 -9.73 -10.32 -9.16
CA SER A 126 -9.72 -9.74 -10.50
C SER A 126 -8.40 -8.96 -10.73
N PRO A 127 -8.00 -8.71 -11.99
CA PRO A 127 -6.85 -7.84 -12.28
C PRO A 127 -6.97 -6.46 -11.63
N GLU A 128 -8.17 -5.87 -11.66
CA GLU A 128 -8.46 -4.55 -11.07
C GLU A 128 -8.27 -4.57 -9.55
N GLU A 129 -8.66 -5.66 -8.89
CA GLU A 129 -8.47 -5.83 -7.44
C GLU A 129 -6.99 -5.97 -7.08
N LEU A 130 -6.17 -6.62 -7.92
CA LEU A 130 -4.73 -6.68 -7.65
C LEU A 130 -4.08 -5.30 -7.67
N GLU A 131 -4.64 -4.36 -8.43
CA GLU A 131 -4.11 -3.01 -8.63
C GLU A 131 -4.81 -1.95 -7.76
N GLN A 132 -5.86 -2.33 -7.04
CA GLN A 132 -6.65 -1.41 -6.23
C GLN A 132 -5.86 -0.85 -5.05
N VAL A 133 -5.94 0.46 -4.88
CA VAL A 133 -5.22 1.17 -3.81
C VAL A 133 -6.11 1.41 -2.60
N SER A 134 -5.53 1.28 -1.42
CA SER A 134 -6.12 1.76 -0.17
C SER A 134 -5.71 3.21 0.11
N TYR A 135 -4.48 3.56 -0.24
CA TYR A 135 -3.91 4.88 0.03
C TYR A 135 -2.92 5.28 -1.06
N LEU A 136 -2.95 6.55 -1.46
CA LEU A 136 -1.98 7.13 -2.38
C LEU A 136 -1.15 8.19 -1.66
N THR A 137 0.17 7.99 -1.65
CA THR A 137 1.13 8.92 -1.04
C THR A 137 1.65 9.95 -2.04
N GLU A 138 1.99 9.51 -3.26
CA GLU A 138 2.58 10.37 -4.27
C GLU A 138 2.18 9.91 -5.68
N TYR A 139 1.90 10.86 -6.57
CA TYR A 139 1.54 10.64 -7.96
C TYR A 139 2.34 11.58 -8.85
N LYS A 140 3.15 11.05 -9.77
CA LYS A 140 3.97 11.79 -10.76
C LYS A 140 4.80 12.94 -10.20
N GLY A 141 5.33 12.80 -8.99
CA GLY A 141 6.16 13.80 -8.32
C GLY A 141 5.38 14.82 -7.48
N THR A 142 4.07 14.60 -7.28
CA THR A 142 3.23 15.45 -6.43
C THR A 142 2.52 14.63 -5.35
N THR A 143 2.40 15.22 -4.16
CA THR A 143 1.58 14.69 -3.06
C THR A 143 0.09 14.96 -3.26
N ARG A 144 -0.32 15.62 -4.36
CA ARG A 144 -1.71 15.83 -4.70
C ARG A 144 -2.29 14.56 -5.32
N THR A 145 -3.10 13.87 -4.53
CA THR A 145 -3.85 12.68 -4.96
C THR A 145 -4.93 13.03 -5.99
N PRO A 146 -5.00 12.36 -7.15
CA PRO A 146 -6.16 12.45 -8.04
C PRO A 146 -7.39 11.93 -7.30
N LYS A 147 -8.53 12.61 -7.45
CA LYS A 147 -9.75 12.26 -6.71
C LYS A 147 -10.33 10.90 -7.11
N ASP A 148 -10.06 10.48 -8.34
CA ASP A 148 -10.67 9.29 -8.96
C ASP A 148 -9.62 8.18 -9.22
N LEU A 149 -8.46 8.23 -8.54
CA LEU A 149 -7.45 7.18 -8.68
C LEU A 149 -7.75 6.03 -7.73
N ASP A 150 -8.48 5.05 -8.25
CA ASP A 150 -8.90 3.88 -7.49
C ASP A 150 -7.90 2.72 -7.60
N ASN A 151 -6.97 2.77 -8.56
CA ASN A 151 -5.95 1.75 -8.80
C ASN A 151 -4.67 2.32 -9.42
N ILE A 152 -3.63 1.49 -9.53
CA ILE A 152 -2.32 1.84 -10.14
C ILE A 152 -2.13 1.28 -11.56
N SER A 153 -3.22 0.94 -12.27
CA SER A 153 -3.17 0.33 -13.62
C SER A 153 -2.41 1.16 -14.65
N GLU A 154 -2.36 2.49 -14.47
CA GLU A 154 -1.55 3.38 -15.31
C GLU A 154 -0.05 3.03 -15.26
N PHE A 155 0.44 2.57 -14.11
CA PHE A 155 1.87 2.33 -13.86
C PHE A 155 2.24 0.85 -13.90
N PHE A 156 1.28 -0.02 -13.58
CA PHE A 156 1.53 -1.44 -13.43
C PHE A 156 0.42 -2.28 -14.05
N SER A 157 0.79 -3.46 -14.51
CA SER A 157 -0.17 -4.55 -14.77
C SER A 157 0.17 -5.74 -13.89
N ILE A 158 -0.75 -6.14 -13.01
CA ILE A 158 -0.54 -7.19 -12.00
C ILE A 158 -1.41 -8.40 -12.35
N SER A 159 -0.80 -9.58 -12.33
CA SER A 159 -1.47 -10.84 -12.65
C SER A 159 -1.10 -11.91 -11.64
N LEU A 160 -2.05 -12.79 -11.32
CA LEU A 160 -1.78 -14.02 -10.60
C LEU A 160 -1.04 -15.00 -11.51
N ILE A 161 -0.05 -15.69 -10.95
CA ILE A 161 0.72 -16.74 -11.61
C ILE A 161 0.71 -18.01 -10.74
N SER A 162 1.13 -19.13 -11.32
CA SER A 162 1.30 -20.35 -10.54
C SER A 162 2.56 -20.26 -9.67
N GLU A 163 2.60 -21.06 -8.60
CA GLU A 163 3.82 -21.25 -7.80
C GLU A 163 4.97 -21.75 -8.67
N ALA A 164 4.70 -22.65 -9.63
CA ALA A 164 5.70 -23.18 -10.54
C ALA A 164 6.35 -22.08 -11.39
N ASP A 165 5.55 -21.15 -11.93
CA ASP A 165 6.06 -20.02 -12.72
C ASP A 165 6.91 -19.08 -11.85
N TYR A 166 6.47 -18.80 -10.61
CA TYR A 166 7.23 -18.01 -9.66
C TYR A 166 8.58 -18.67 -9.33
N GLN A 167 8.59 -19.97 -9.04
CA GLN A 167 9.81 -20.71 -8.72
C GLN A 167 10.76 -20.79 -9.92
N GLN A 168 10.21 -20.96 -11.13
CA GLN A 168 11.00 -20.94 -12.36
C GLN A 168 11.66 -19.56 -12.58
N ALA A 169 10.89 -18.47 -12.43
CA ALA A 169 11.43 -17.12 -12.53
C ALA A 169 12.48 -16.85 -11.44
N LEU A 170 12.26 -17.35 -10.22
CA LEU A 170 13.17 -17.21 -9.08
C LEU A 170 14.53 -17.87 -9.34
N GLN A 171 14.55 -19.03 -10.00
CA GLN A 171 15.77 -19.75 -10.36
C GLN A 171 16.57 -19.03 -11.46
N GLN A 172 15.89 -18.34 -12.36
CA GLN A 172 16.50 -17.65 -13.51
C GLN A 172 16.74 -16.15 -13.25
N ARG A 173 16.46 -15.67 -12.03
CA ARG A 173 16.50 -14.24 -11.72
C ARG A 173 17.90 -13.65 -11.93
N PRO A 174 18.01 -12.45 -12.54
CA PRO A 174 19.24 -11.68 -12.52
C PRO A 174 19.70 -11.37 -11.09
N LYS A 175 20.99 -11.05 -10.94
CA LYS A 175 21.49 -10.55 -9.66
C LYS A 175 20.85 -9.18 -9.38
N PRO A 176 20.21 -9.00 -8.21
CA PRO A 176 19.50 -7.75 -7.91
C PRO A 176 20.45 -6.58 -7.60
N PHE A 177 21.70 -6.86 -7.22
CA PHE A 177 22.75 -5.89 -6.91
C PHE A 177 24.12 -6.59 -6.93
N ASP A 178 25.19 -5.81 -6.94
CA ASP A 178 26.56 -6.29 -6.75
C ASP A 178 26.94 -6.27 -5.27
N LYS A 179 27.58 -7.30 -4.74
CA LYS A 179 28.12 -7.22 -3.37
C LYS A 179 29.21 -6.14 -3.21
N GLY A 180 29.87 -5.79 -4.32
CA GLY A 180 31.00 -4.86 -4.32
C GLY A 180 32.17 -5.38 -3.47
N GLU A 181 33.01 -4.45 -3.01
CA GLU A 181 34.00 -4.73 -1.98
C GLU A 181 33.31 -4.92 -0.62
N THR A 182 33.88 -5.79 0.23
CA THR A 182 33.39 -5.94 1.60
C THR A 182 33.68 -4.67 2.38
N ILE A 183 32.63 -3.94 2.77
CA ILE A 183 32.74 -2.80 3.67
C ILE A 183 32.44 -3.27 5.09
N GLU A 184 33.49 -3.41 5.89
CA GLU A 184 33.35 -3.81 7.29
C GLU A 184 32.89 -2.65 8.17
N LYS A 185 32.11 -3.02 9.19
CA LYS A 185 31.68 -2.10 10.23
C LYS A 185 32.70 -2.08 11.36
N THR A 186 33.11 -0.90 11.81
CA THR A 186 34.01 -0.77 12.96
C THR A 186 33.19 -0.35 14.18
N GLY A 187 32.99 -1.29 15.11
CA GLY A 187 32.07 -1.09 16.24
C GLY A 187 30.65 -0.81 15.72
N LYS A 188 30.05 0.30 16.18
CA LYS A 188 28.70 0.75 15.75
C LYS A 188 28.70 1.61 14.48
N ILE A 189 29.86 1.82 13.83
CA ILE A 189 29.99 2.76 12.72
C ILE A 189 30.25 2.03 11.40
N LEU A 190 29.30 2.12 10.48
CA LEU A 190 29.50 1.76 9.07
C LEU A 190 30.06 2.97 8.33
N SER A 191 31.20 2.81 7.66
CA SER A 191 31.87 3.90 6.93
C SER A 191 31.95 3.60 5.44
N LEU A 192 31.27 4.38 4.60
CA LEU A 192 31.31 4.22 3.15
C LEU A 192 32.39 5.13 2.53
N PRO A 193 33.28 4.59 1.67
CA PRO A 193 34.30 5.36 0.98
C PRO A 193 33.68 6.04 -0.26
N CYS A 194 33.09 7.22 -0.07
CA CYS A 194 32.64 8.05 -1.19
C CYS A 194 33.74 9.04 -1.61
N GLN A 195 33.79 9.42 -2.88
CA GLN A 195 34.91 10.21 -3.43
C GLN A 195 35.07 11.57 -2.77
N LYS A 196 33.97 12.31 -2.57
CA LYS A 196 33.99 13.67 -2.00
C LYS A 196 33.99 13.69 -0.48
N LYS A 197 33.47 12.66 0.19
CA LYS A 197 33.39 12.58 1.65
C LYS A 197 33.31 11.14 2.13
N LYS A 198 33.83 10.88 3.33
CA LYS A 198 33.58 9.62 4.04
C LYS A 198 32.21 9.70 4.72
N VAL A 199 31.24 8.93 4.24
CA VAL A 199 29.91 8.84 4.86
C VAL A 199 29.99 7.87 6.04
N LYS A 200 29.32 8.19 7.13
CA LYS A 200 29.30 7.37 8.35
C LYS A 200 27.86 7.20 8.83
N TYR A 201 27.46 5.96 9.01
CA TYR A 201 26.22 5.58 9.69
C TYR A 201 26.57 5.00 11.05
N GLU A 202 25.98 5.55 12.11
CA GLU A 202 26.22 5.12 13.49
C GLU A 202 24.94 4.48 14.03
N ASP A 203 25.05 3.27 14.58
CA ASP A 203 23.90 2.61 15.19
C ASP A 203 23.37 3.40 16.37
N ILE A 204 22.05 3.44 16.49
CA ILE A 204 21.36 4.20 17.53
C ILE A 204 20.75 3.21 18.51
N SER A 205 21.33 3.15 19.70
CA SER A 205 20.76 2.47 20.86
C SER A 205 20.18 3.51 21.82
N GLN A 206 18.85 3.57 21.93
CA GLN A 206 18.14 4.37 22.95
C GLN A 206 17.43 3.43 23.92
N ASP A 207 17.48 3.75 25.21
CA ASP A 207 16.81 2.96 26.25
C ASP A 207 15.32 2.83 25.96
N GLY A 208 14.81 1.60 25.97
CA GLY A 208 13.40 1.29 25.73
C GLY A 208 12.97 1.20 24.25
N PHE A 209 13.87 1.41 23.30
CA PHE A 209 13.60 1.26 21.86
C PHE A 209 14.49 0.20 21.20
N ASN A 210 14.02 -0.37 20.09
CA ASN A 210 14.83 -1.28 19.29
C ASN A 210 16.07 -0.55 18.74
N GLU A 211 17.23 -1.21 18.81
CA GLU A 211 18.47 -0.68 18.25
C GLU A 211 18.32 -0.48 16.74
N VAL A 212 18.60 0.74 16.27
CA VAL A 212 18.65 1.05 14.84
C VAL A 212 20.03 0.66 14.32
N ILE A 213 20.08 -0.33 13.44
CA ILE A 213 21.34 -0.88 12.92
C ILE A 213 21.47 -0.59 11.43
N TYR A 214 22.61 -0.01 11.03
CA TYR A 214 22.97 0.24 9.64
C TYR A 214 23.90 -0.85 9.12
N SER A 215 23.50 -1.53 8.05
CA SER A 215 24.24 -2.65 7.46
C SER A 215 24.49 -2.42 5.98
N TYR A 216 25.73 -2.56 5.53
CA TYR A 216 26.05 -2.55 4.10
C TYR A 216 25.50 -3.82 3.44
N VAL A 217 24.77 -3.64 2.34
CA VAL A 217 24.19 -4.75 1.58
C VAL A 217 25.00 -5.06 0.32
N GLY A 218 25.41 -4.01 -0.37
CA GLY A 218 26.06 -4.08 -1.68
C GLY A 218 25.98 -2.74 -2.40
N GLU A 219 26.03 -2.77 -3.73
CA GLU A 219 26.02 -1.60 -4.58
C GLU A 219 25.23 -1.86 -5.88
N HIS A 220 24.66 -0.79 -6.42
CA HIS A 220 24.21 -0.72 -7.79
C HIS A 220 25.28 0.02 -8.60
N LYS A 221 26.20 -0.72 -9.23
CA LYS A 221 27.31 -0.13 -10.00
C LYS A 221 26.82 0.76 -11.14
N ASP A 222 25.79 0.31 -11.84
CA ASP A 222 25.23 0.99 -13.01
C ASP A 222 24.68 2.41 -12.73
N ILE A 223 24.38 2.70 -11.46
CA ILE A 223 23.90 4.01 -11.00
C ILE A 223 24.79 4.59 -9.89
N GLU A 224 25.98 4.00 -9.69
CA GLU A 224 27.00 4.44 -8.73
C GLU A 224 26.46 4.69 -7.30
N GLN A 225 25.64 3.76 -6.79
CA GLN A 225 25.08 3.84 -5.43
C GLN A 225 25.52 2.66 -4.56
N TYR A 226 25.89 2.94 -3.30
CA TYR A 226 25.90 1.94 -2.24
C TYR A 226 24.47 1.69 -1.74
N ILE A 227 24.19 0.49 -1.26
CA ILE A 227 22.91 0.09 -0.65
C ILE A 227 23.17 -0.20 0.83
N VAL A 228 22.52 0.56 1.70
CA VAL A 228 22.55 0.37 3.15
C VAL A 228 21.16 -0.04 3.61
N ARG A 229 21.08 -1.13 4.37
CA ARG A 229 19.86 -1.54 5.08
C ARG A 229 19.84 -0.92 6.47
N VAL A 230 18.67 -0.44 6.88
CA VAL A 230 18.39 0.04 8.22
C VAL A 230 17.42 -0.93 8.89
N THR A 231 17.79 -1.49 10.04
CA THR A 231 16.89 -2.33 10.86
C THR A 231 16.48 -1.60 12.12
N GLY A 232 15.35 -1.97 12.72
CA GLY A 232 14.83 -1.33 13.94
C GLY A 232 14.02 -0.06 13.70
N THR A 233 13.79 0.32 12.44
CA THR A 233 12.98 1.46 12.02
C THR A 233 11.66 1.00 11.39
N GLN A 234 10.61 1.84 11.48
CA GLN A 234 9.27 1.52 10.98
C GLN A 234 9.04 1.92 9.52
N VAL A 235 9.68 2.98 9.02
CA VAL A 235 9.30 3.60 7.73
C VAL A 235 10.42 3.54 6.67
N VAL A 236 11.70 3.44 7.07
CA VAL A 236 12.83 3.60 6.14
C VAL A 236 13.82 2.43 6.21
N PRO A 237 13.58 1.32 5.49
CA PRO A 237 14.45 0.15 5.54
C PRO A 237 15.70 0.23 4.69
N TYR A 238 15.81 1.12 3.70
CA TYR A 238 17.01 1.22 2.85
C TYR A 238 17.43 2.67 2.55
N ILE A 239 18.73 2.85 2.35
CA ILE A 239 19.36 4.10 1.92
C ILE A 239 20.24 3.79 0.71
N LEU A 240 20.03 4.52 -0.38
CA LEU A 240 20.98 4.60 -1.49
C LEU A 240 21.95 5.74 -1.21
N THR A 241 23.25 5.45 -1.20
CA THR A 241 24.31 6.43 -0.96
C THR A 241 25.17 6.60 -2.21
N ASP A 242 25.18 7.80 -2.78
CA ASP A 242 25.91 8.11 -4.01
C ASP A 242 27.42 7.99 -3.82
N LYS A 243 28.09 7.15 -4.62
CA LYS A 243 29.52 6.84 -4.45
C LYS A 243 30.43 8.03 -4.70
N ALA A 244 30.01 9.02 -5.49
CA ALA A 244 30.80 10.22 -5.75
C ALA A 244 30.60 11.26 -4.63
N THR A 245 29.36 11.59 -4.33
CA THR A 245 28.99 12.74 -3.47
C THR A 245 28.72 12.36 -2.03
N GLY A 246 28.34 11.11 -1.76
CA GLY A 246 27.82 10.63 -0.49
C GLY A 246 26.44 11.19 -0.14
N ASN A 247 25.68 11.64 -1.13
CA ASN A 247 24.28 12.04 -0.94
C ASN A 247 23.41 10.81 -0.69
N GLU A 248 22.36 10.99 0.10
CA GLU A 248 21.49 9.91 0.56
C GLU A 248 20.12 10.04 -0.08
N LEU A 249 19.57 8.91 -0.51
CA LEU A 249 18.19 8.75 -0.93
C LEU A 249 17.56 7.63 -0.10
N TYR A 250 16.51 7.96 0.63
CA TYR A 250 15.80 7.04 1.51
C TYR A 250 14.73 6.28 0.72
N MET A 251 14.66 4.96 0.93
CA MET A 251 13.78 4.05 0.20
C MET A 251 13.00 3.19 1.19
N ASP A 252 11.68 3.15 1.02
CA ASP A 252 10.76 2.43 1.91
C ASP A 252 10.78 0.91 1.67
N GLY A 253 11.39 0.45 0.57
CA GLY A 253 11.62 -0.97 0.29
C GLY A 253 12.96 -1.21 -0.39
N PHE A 254 13.29 -2.48 -0.65
CA PHE A 254 14.54 -2.80 -1.34
C PHE A 254 14.52 -2.20 -2.76
N PRO A 255 15.52 -1.39 -3.15
CA PRO A 255 15.49 -0.67 -4.43
C PRO A 255 15.88 -1.61 -5.58
N LEU A 256 14.89 -2.21 -6.23
CA LEU A 256 15.10 -3.10 -7.38
C LEU A 256 15.30 -2.26 -8.65
N LEU A 257 16.52 -2.26 -9.18
CA LEU A 257 16.89 -1.56 -10.41
C LEU A 257 16.47 -2.37 -11.64
N SER A 258 15.69 -1.77 -12.54
CA SER A 258 15.37 -2.39 -13.82
C SER A 258 16.64 -2.56 -14.67
N ALA A 259 16.78 -3.67 -15.40
CA ALA A 259 17.97 -3.89 -16.23
C ALA A 259 18.17 -2.85 -17.35
N ASP A 260 17.13 -2.14 -17.78
CA ASP A 260 17.25 -1.01 -18.72
C ASP A 260 17.65 0.30 -18.04
N ARG A 261 17.80 0.28 -16.70
CA ARG A 261 18.24 1.39 -15.84
C ARG A 261 17.34 2.62 -15.92
N LYS A 262 16.09 2.44 -16.35
CA LYS A 262 15.11 3.53 -16.39
C LYS A 262 14.30 3.63 -15.10
N HIS A 263 14.18 2.54 -14.34
CA HIS A 263 13.28 2.47 -13.21
C HIS A 263 13.92 1.86 -11.97
N ILE A 264 13.49 2.34 -10.81
CA ILE A 264 13.65 1.64 -9.53
C ILE A 264 12.25 1.32 -9.03
N ILE A 265 12.03 0.06 -8.63
CA ILE A 265 10.78 -0.39 -8.01
C ILE A 265 11.06 -0.79 -6.57
N THR A 266 10.18 -0.42 -5.66
CA THR A 266 10.15 -0.97 -4.30
C THR A 266 8.80 -1.60 -4.05
N LEU A 267 8.78 -2.75 -3.38
CA LEU A 267 7.59 -3.40 -2.89
C LEU A 267 7.90 -3.97 -1.51
N HIS A 268 7.11 -3.59 -0.51
CA HIS A 268 7.28 -4.06 0.86
C HIS A 268 5.97 -4.07 1.62
N THR A 269 5.94 -4.73 2.77
CA THR A 269 4.82 -4.65 3.72
C THR A 269 5.22 -3.78 4.89
N ASP A 270 4.44 -2.74 5.16
CA ASP A 270 4.56 -1.89 6.34
C ASP A 270 4.33 -2.74 7.60
N PRO A 271 5.33 -2.90 8.48
CA PRO A 271 5.19 -3.70 9.68
C PRO A 271 4.18 -3.14 10.70
N VAL A 272 3.79 -1.87 10.58
CA VAL A 272 2.85 -1.21 11.52
C VAL A 272 1.41 -1.44 11.08
N ASN A 273 1.08 -1.13 9.82
CA ASN A 273 -0.28 -1.21 9.31
C ASN A 273 -0.61 -2.55 8.63
N ASP A 274 0.39 -3.41 8.37
CA ASP A 274 0.25 -4.66 7.62
C ASP A 274 -0.26 -4.41 6.18
N GLU A 275 0.01 -3.20 5.66
CA GLU A 275 -0.32 -2.73 4.33
C GLU A 275 0.86 -2.97 3.39
N THR A 276 0.61 -3.26 2.11
CA THR A 276 1.69 -3.41 1.12
C THR A 276 1.85 -2.16 0.30
N ASP A 277 3.05 -1.60 0.39
CA ASP A 277 3.45 -0.37 -0.27
C ASP A 277 4.30 -0.69 -1.48
N ILE A 278 3.87 -0.13 -2.62
CA ILE A 278 4.59 -0.17 -3.89
C ILE A 278 4.98 1.24 -4.31
N ALA A 279 6.20 1.41 -4.81
CA ALA A 279 6.65 2.65 -5.41
C ALA A 279 7.41 2.41 -6.71
N LEU A 280 7.15 3.28 -7.69
CA LEU A 280 7.87 3.35 -8.95
C LEU A 280 8.60 4.68 -9.06
N TYR A 281 9.90 4.62 -9.32
CA TYR A 281 10.72 5.78 -9.59
C TYR A 281 11.27 5.70 -11.00
N ARG A 282 11.18 6.80 -11.74
CA ARG A 282 11.88 7.00 -13.00
C ARG A 282 13.24 7.61 -12.74
N ILE A 283 14.28 7.06 -13.35
CA ILE A 283 15.64 7.59 -13.31
C ILE A 283 15.78 8.71 -14.34
N GLU A 284 16.12 9.91 -13.88
CA GLU A 284 16.38 11.10 -14.72
C GLU A 284 17.88 11.42 -14.86
N GLY A 285 18.72 10.73 -14.09
CA GLY A 285 20.17 10.81 -14.16
C GLY A 285 20.81 9.80 -13.21
N THR A 286 22.02 9.35 -13.53
CA THR A 286 22.70 8.26 -12.79
C THR A 286 23.97 8.69 -12.08
N ALA A 287 24.49 9.89 -12.36
CA ALA A 287 25.72 10.42 -11.74
C ALA A 287 25.67 11.97 -11.67
N PRO A 288 25.05 12.58 -10.64
CA PRO A 288 24.42 11.92 -9.49
C PRO A 288 23.07 11.29 -9.84
N LEU A 289 22.66 10.28 -9.06
CA LEU A 289 21.33 9.69 -9.18
C LEU A 289 20.24 10.75 -8.93
N ARG A 290 19.32 10.87 -9.87
CA ARG A 290 18.12 11.71 -9.76
C ARG A 290 16.90 10.87 -10.10
N LEU A 291 15.93 10.87 -9.20
CA LEU A 291 14.70 10.10 -9.32
C LEU A 291 13.51 11.04 -9.39
N LYS A 292 12.57 10.69 -10.27
CA LYS A 292 11.20 11.22 -10.24
C LYS A 292 10.28 10.11 -9.76
N THR A 293 9.60 10.31 -8.65
CA THR A 293 8.54 9.38 -8.20
C THR A 293 7.41 9.40 -9.22
N MET A 294 7.05 8.24 -9.74
CA MET A 294 5.92 8.08 -10.67
C MET A 294 4.64 7.74 -9.89
N VAL A 295 4.75 6.84 -8.91
CA VAL A 295 3.68 6.51 -7.97
C VAL A 295 4.27 5.97 -6.68
N LYS A 296 3.61 6.26 -5.56
CA LYS A 296 3.82 5.62 -4.26
C LYS A 296 2.46 5.39 -3.61
N ALA A 297 2.08 4.14 -3.40
CA ALA A 297 0.75 3.75 -2.96
C ALA A 297 0.76 2.49 -2.10
N SER A 298 -0.28 2.35 -1.28
CA SER A 298 -0.61 1.17 -0.49
C SER A 298 -1.74 0.40 -1.19
N LEU A 299 -1.60 -0.93 -1.24
CA LEU A 299 -2.52 -1.83 -1.93
C LEU A 299 -3.63 -2.33 -1.00
N ALA A 300 -4.84 -2.47 -1.53
CA ALA A 300 -6.04 -2.70 -0.72
C ALA A 300 -6.26 -4.16 -0.31
N TRP A 301 -5.91 -5.13 -1.15
CA TRP A 301 -6.47 -6.49 -1.01
C TRP A 301 -5.48 -7.60 -0.71
N TRP A 302 -4.19 -7.30 -0.74
CA TRP A 302 -3.17 -8.31 -0.51
C TRP A 302 -1.94 -7.68 0.12
N ARG A 303 -1.18 -8.54 0.81
CA ARG A 303 0.09 -8.17 1.40
C ARG A 303 1.22 -9.07 0.94
N CYS A 304 2.44 -8.54 0.85
CA CYS A 304 3.60 -9.32 0.47
C CYS A 304 4.00 -10.32 1.55
N ALA A 305 4.13 -11.58 1.17
CA ALA A 305 4.72 -12.62 1.98
C ALA A 305 6.25 -12.55 1.85
N MET A 306 6.90 -11.62 2.55
CA MET A 306 8.35 -11.40 2.39
C MET A 306 9.16 -12.22 3.39
N ASN A 307 9.80 -13.28 2.92
CA ASN A 307 10.82 -14.01 3.68
C ASN A 307 11.90 -14.57 2.74
N GLN A 308 12.85 -15.34 3.28
CA GLN A 308 13.96 -15.89 2.50
C GLN A 308 13.50 -16.88 1.41
N GLN A 309 12.39 -17.59 1.64
CA GLN A 309 11.81 -18.57 0.73
C GLN A 309 10.92 -17.91 -0.33
N THR A 310 10.33 -16.76 -0.02
CA THR A 310 9.46 -15.98 -0.91
C THR A 310 9.98 -14.54 -1.09
N PRO A 311 11.17 -14.35 -1.66
CA PRO A 311 11.71 -13.03 -1.87
C PRO A 311 10.90 -12.26 -2.94
N VAL A 312 10.95 -10.93 -2.86
CA VAL A 312 10.54 -10.06 -3.95
C VAL A 312 11.73 -9.82 -4.87
N PHE A 313 11.54 -9.97 -6.19
CA PHE A 313 12.65 -9.84 -7.15
C PHE A 313 12.17 -9.41 -8.54
N LEU A 314 13.09 -8.91 -9.36
CA LEU A 314 12.88 -8.74 -10.81
C LEU A 314 13.30 -10.03 -11.54
N GLY A 315 12.42 -10.55 -12.38
CA GLY A 315 12.70 -11.67 -13.27
C GLY A 315 13.54 -11.26 -14.49
N ALA A 316 14.02 -12.24 -15.25
CA ALA A 316 14.76 -11.99 -16.49
C ALA A 316 13.91 -11.28 -17.57
N ASP A 317 12.59 -11.37 -17.45
CA ASP A 317 11.59 -10.68 -18.27
C ASP A 317 11.25 -9.28 -17.74
N GLN A 318 12.04 -8.75 -16.80
CA GLN A 318 11.91 -7.42 -16.22
C GLN A 318 10.62 -7.17 -15.44
N CYS A 319 9.85 -8.22 -15.16
CA CYS A 319 8.68 -8.14 -14.31
C CYS A 319 9.07 -8.34 -12.84
N LEU A 320 8.35 -7.68 -11.95
CA LEU A 320 8.46 -7.89 -10.51
C LEU A 320 7.65 -9.12 -10.10
N TYR A 321 8.25 -9.99 -9.29
CA TYR A 321 7.64 -11.20 -8.77
C TYR A 321 7.57 -11.12 -7.25
N ALA A 322 6.43 -11.52 -6.69
CA ALA A 322 6.21 -11.59 -5.25
C ALA A 322 5.25 -12.73 -4.91
N ALA A 323 5.41 -13.28 -3.72
CA ALA A 323 4.36 -14.08 -3.08
C ALA A 323 3.51 -13.17 -2.20
N ILE A 324 2.21 -13.42 -2.14
CA ILE A 324 1.24 -12.56 -1.46
C ILE A 324 0.24 -13.39 -0.64
N TYR A 325 -0.29 -12.76 0.40
CA TYR A 325 -1.45 -13.24 1.14
C TYR A 325 -2.64 -12.33 0.83
N PRO A 326 -3.83 -12.90 0.54
CA PRO A 326 -5.06 -12.14 0.59
C PRO A 326 -5.28 -11.53 1.98
N ILE A 327 -5.79 -10.30 1.99
CA ILE A 327 -6.14 -9.61 3.23
C ILE A 327 -7.38 -10.27 3.86
N GLY A 328 -7.33 -10.46 5.19
CA GLY A 328 -8.44 -11.00 5.95
C GLY A 328 -8.32 -12.45 6.35
N LEU A 329 -7.57 -13.27 5.62
CA LEU A 329 -7.38 -14.65 6.03
C LEU A 329 -6.27 -14.74 7.09
N PRO A 330 -6.47 -15.45 8.23
CA PRO A 330 -5.43 -15.71 9.20
C PRO A 330 -4.21 -16.36 8.52
N GLU A 331 -2.98 -15.88 8.79
CA GLU A 331 -1.77 -16.32 8.06
C GLU A 331 -1.56 -17.84 8.04
N ASN A 332 -1.98 -18.50 9.12
CA ASN A 332 -1.91 -19.96 9.29
C ASN A 332 -2.94 -20.74 8.44
N THR A 333 -3.88 -20.04 7.81
CA THR A 333 -4.92 -20.60 6.93
C THR A 333 -4.85 -20.05 5.50
N SER A 334 -4.21 -18.90 5.29
CA SER A 334 -4.06 -18.26 3.98
C SER A 334 -3.11 -19.04 3.09
N LYS A 335 -3.60 -19.57 1.97
CA LYS A 335 -2.73 -20.17 0.97
C LYS A 335 -2.02 -19.06 0.19
N LEU A 336 -0.69 -19.15 0.16
CA LEU A 336 0.15 -18.24 -0.63
C LEU A 336 -0.33 -18.18 -2.08
N ARG A 337 -0.39 -16.96 -2.60
CA ARG A 337 -0.55 -16.66 -4.02
C ARG A 337 0.71 -16.02 -4.55
N TYR A 338 0.87 -16.04 -5.86
CA TYR A 338 2.05 -15.51 -6.52
C TYR A 338 1.60 -14.53 -7.59
N ILE A 339 2.30 -13.41 -7.68
CA ILE A 339 2.02 -12.37 -8.66
C ILE A 339 3.21 -12.12 -9.55
N LYS A 340 2.89 -11.66 -10.75
CA LYS A 340 3.80 -11.02 -11.69
C LYS A 340 3.27 -9.62 -12.00
N THR A 341 4.12 -8.64 -11.80
CA THR A 341 3.84 -7.22 -12.00
C THR A 341 4.73 -6.67 -13.10
N LYS A 342 4.14 -6.18 -14.18
CA LYS A 342 4.81 -5.51 -15.28
C LYS A 342 4.74 -4.00 -15.10
N ILE A 343 5.80 -3.25 -15.41
CA ILE A 343 5.75 -1.79 -15.51
C ILE A 343 5.10 -1.40 -16.85
N ASN A 344 4.18 -0.45 -16.81
CA ASN A 344 3.60 0.17 -17.99
C ASN A 344 4.42 1.43 -18.35
N ASP A 345 5.00 1.43 -19.55
CA ASP A 345 5.85 2.52 -20.08
C ASP A 345 5.07 3.46 -21.01
#